data_AF-A0A1I3PN40-F1
#
_entry.id   AF-A0A1I3PN40-F1
#
_cell.length_a   1.000
_cell.length_b   1.000
_cell.length_c   1.000
_cell.angle_alpha   90.00
_cell.angle_beta   90.00
_cell.angle_gamma   90.00
#
_symmetry.space_group_name_H-M   'P 1'
#
loop_
_entity.id
_entity.type
_entity.pdbx_description
1 polymer ?
#
loop_
_entity_poly.entity_id
_entity_poly.type
_entity_poly.pdbx_seq_one_letter_code
_entity_poly.pdbx_strand_id
1 'polypeptide(L)'
;MSILSFEKEFKEYFKELNTPLKVFLAKEYRKSNRNSYYGFFDDFLLKYGIVSFNSVPFVDGPKFIPYLNCREKNIFNLSGGMTDITKMPHTLLEANRLIAKYLIDKLNATSVNTYENWSEY
;
A
#
# COMPACT_ATOMS: atom_id res chain seq x y z
N MET A 1 13.64 11.43 -5.34
CA MET A 1 12.47 12.33 -5.16
C MET A 1 11.25 11.70 -5.86
N SER A 2 10.79 10.51 -5.43
CA SER A 2 9.81 9.71 -6.20
C SER A 2 8.56 9.27 -5.43
N ILE A 3 8.58 9.24 -4.09
CA ILE A 3 7.40 8.87 -3.29
C ILE A 3 6.34 9.99 -3.17
N LEU A 4 6.60 11.18 -3.72
CA LEU A 4 5.71 12.34 -3.57
C LEU A 4 4.29 12.10 -4.12
N SER A 5 4.15 11.33 -5.20
CA SER A 5 2.82 10.96 -5.72
C SER A 5 2.09 10.01 -4.78
N PHE A 6 2.79 9.03 -4.18
CA PHE A 6 2.23 8.14 -3.18
C PHE A 6 1.73 8.93 -1.95
N GLU A 7 2.58 9.81 -1.43
CA GLU A 7 2.24 10.69 -0.30
C GLU A 7 1.03 11.58 -0.62
N LYS A 8 0.93 12.11 -1.84
CA LYS A 8 -0.19 12.96 -2.26
C LYS A 8 -1.52 12.19 -2.24
N GLU A 9 -1.55 10.98 -2.79
CA GLU A 9 -2.77 10.17 -2.84
C GLU A 9 -3.25 9.80 -1.42
N PHE A 10 -2.34 9.44 -0.51
CA PHE A 10 -2.71 9.15 0.88
C PHE A 10 -3.06 10.40 1.70
N LYS A 11 -2.42 11.56 1.46
CA LYS A 11 -2.85 12.84 2.05
C LYS A 11 -4.29 13.18 1.66
N GLU A 12 -4.64 13.01 0.39
CA GLU A 12 -6.02 13.25 -0.06
C GLU A 12 -6.99 12.22 0.54
N TYR A 13 -6.62 10.94 0.56
CA TYR A 13 -7.43 9.88 1.15
C TYR A 13 -7.78 10.15 2.63
N PHE A 14 -6.82 10.67 3.41
CA PHE A 14 -7.00 11.00 4.83
C PHE A 14 -7.50 12.42 5.11
N LYS A 15 -7.80 13.22 4.09
CA LYS A 15 -8.35 14.57 4.24
C LYS A 15 -9.67 14.57 5.01
N GLU A 16 -10.49 13.55 4.79
CA GLU A 16 -11.74 13.31 5.51
C GLU A 16 -11.68 11.95 6.22
N LEU A 17 -11.75 11.98 7.55
CA LEU A 17 -11.76 10.77 8.39
C LEU A 17 -13.20 10.28 8.63
N ASN A 18 -13.92 10.03 7.54
CA ASN A 18 -15.36 9.75 7.54
C ASN A 18 -15.71 8.25 7.60
N THR A 19 -14.73 7.36 7.68
CA THR A 19 -14.96 5.91 7.84
C THR A 19 -14.20 5.36 9.04
N PRO A 20 -14.71 4.30 9.71
CA PRO A 20 -14.00 3.65 10.81
C PRO A 20 -12.59 3.21 10.43
N LEU A 21 -12.41 2.68 9.21
CA LEU A 21 -11.11 2.28 8.68
C LEU A 21 -10.13 3.46 8.59
N LYS A 22 -10.57 4.61 8.05
CA LYS A 22 -9.69 5.79 7.96
C LYS A 22 -9.28 6.31 9.34
N VAL A 23 -10.23 6.34 10.29
CA VAL A 23 -9.94 6.73 11.67
C VAL A 23 -8.92 5.78 12.31
N PHE A 24 -9.10 4.48 12.12
CA PHE A 24 -8.17 3.45 12.59
C PHE A 24 -6.76 3.64 12.00
N LEU A 25 -6.64 3.71 10.67
CA LEU A 25 -5.35 3.87 10.00
C LEU A 25 -4.65 5.18 10.38
N ALA A 26 -5.39 6.29 10.51
CA ALA A 26 -4.83 7.57 10.94
C ALA A 26 -4.31 7.51 12.39
N LYS A 27 -4.98 6.75 13.28
CA LYS A 27 -4.52 6.51 14.65
C LYS A 27 -3.25 5.67 14.66
N GLU A 28 -3.18 4.61 13.86
CA GLU A 28 -1.98 3.77 13.73
C GLU A 28 -0.80 4.55 13.12
N TYR A 29 -1.05 5.41 12.13
CA TYR A 29 -0.02 6.27 11.56
C TYR A 29 0.61 7.18 12.62
N ARG A 30 -0.21 7.87 13.43
CA ARG A 30 0.26 8.73 14.52
C ARG A 30 1.11 7.99 15.56
N LYS A 31 0.84 6.70 15.78
CA LYS A 31 1.63 5.85 16.71
C LYS A 31 2.93 5.33 16.11
N SER A 32 3.03 5.25 14.78
CA SER A 32 4.13 4.56 14.09
C SER A 32 5.47 5.29 14.12
N ASN A 33 5.53 6.56 14.58
CA ASN A 33 6.69 7.45 14.51
C ASN A 33 7.27 7.63 13.09
N ARG A 34 6.55 7.23 12.03
CA ARG A 34 6.96 7.43 10.64
C ARG A 34 6.61 8.84 10.16
N ASN A 35 7.49 9.40 9.34
CA ASN A 35 7.34 10.75 8.77
C ASN A 35 6.74 10.75 7.35
N SER A 36 6.41 9.57 6.83
CA SER A 36 5.85 9.38 5.49
C SER A 36 4.80 8.28 5.51
N TYR A 37 3.75 8.43 4.68
CA TYR A 37 2.77 7.38 4.49
C TYR A 37 3.40 6.14 3.87
N TYR A 38 4.35 6.30 2.96
CA TYR A 38 5.06 5.16 2.37
C TYR A 38 5.74 4.31 3.46
N GLY A 39 6.55 4.93 4.32
CA GLY A 39 7.25 4.20 5.37
C GLY A 39 6.31 3.64 6.44
N PHE A 40 5.19 4.32 6.70
CA PHE A 40 4.15 3.78 7.56
C PHE A 40 3.50 2.53 6.98
N PHE A 41 3.05 2.57 5.73
CA PHE A 41 2.37 1.42 5.13
C PHE A 41 3.30 0.24 4.88
N ASP A 42 4.59 0.48 4.63
CA ASP A 42 5.61 -0.57 4.53
C ASP A 42 5.68 -1.38 5.84
N ASP A 43 5.81 -0.71 6.99
CA ASP A 43 5.81 -1.37 8.31
C ASP A 43 4.46 -1.94 8.71
N PHE A 44 3.40 -1.16 8.48
CA PHE A 44 2.07 -1.49 8.95
C PHE A 44 1.58 -2.74 8.25
N LEU A 45 1.65 -2.79 6.91
CA LEU A 45 1.13 -3.90 6.11
C LEU A 45 1.97 -5.17 6.23
N LEU A 46 3.24 -5.07 6.65
CA LEU A 46 4.08 -6.23 6.93
C LEU A 46 3.47 -7.17 7.98
N LYS A 47 2.85 -6.61 9.02
CA LYS A 47 2.12 -7.34 10.07
C LYS A 47 0.88 -8.08 9.55
N TYR A 48 0.41 -7.68 8.36
CA TYR A 48 -0.78 -8.21 7.71
C TYR A 48 -0.44 -9.09 6.50
N GLY A 49 0.81 -9.54 6.39
CA GLY A 49 1.26 -10.47 5.35
C GLY A 49 1.55 -9.81 4.00
N ILE A 50 1.63 -8.48 3.92
CA ILE A 50 2.09 -7.77 2.73
C ILE A 50 3.58 -7.49 2.90
N VAL A 51 4.42 -8.23 2.18
CA VAL A 51 5.87 -8.24 2.39
C VAL A 51 6.52 -6.97 1.83
N SER A 52 6.07 -6.51 0.67
CA SER A 52 6.54 -5.25 0.09
C SER A 52 5.62 -4.76 -1.03
N PHE A 53 5.68 -3.47 -1.31
CA PHE A 53 5.16 -2.86 -2.53
C PHE A 53 6.22 -1.92 -3.07
N ASN A 54 6.50 -2.00 -4.36
CA ASN A 54 7.43 -1.09 -5.01
C ASN A 54 7.25 -1.16 -6.53
N SER A 55 8.21 -0.68 -7.31
CA SER A 55 8.25 -0.87 -8.75
C SER A 55 9.61 -1.38 -9.19
N VAL A 56 9.61 -2.28 -10.18
CA VAL A 56 10.83 -2.80 -10.80
C VAL A 56 11.10 -2.09 -12.13
N PRO A 57 12.37 -1.81 -12.49
CA PRO A 57 12.71 -1.26 -13.80
C PRO A 57 12.23 -2.17 -14.95
N PHE A 58 11.68 -1.57 -15.99
CA PHE A 58 11.40 -2.25 -17.26
C PHE A 58 12.64 -2.14 -18.17
N VAL A 59 12.97 -3.23 -18.88
CA VAL A 59 14.26 -3.44 -19.57
C VAL A 59 14.67 -2.30 -20.50
N ASP A 60 13.71 -1.57 -21.08
CA ASP A 60 13.95 -0.48 -22.05
C ASP A 60 13.53 0.91 -21.53
N GLY A 61 14.39 1.55 -20.74
CA GLY A 61 14.30 2.97 -20.38
C GLY A 61 13.81 3.27 -18.96
N PRO A 62 13.49 4.54 -18.63
CA PRO A 62 13.14 4.98 -17.27
C PRO A 62 11.68 4.65 -16.91
N LYS A 63 11.23 3.43 -17.25
CA LYS A 63 9.90 2.95 -16.95
C LYS A 63 9.95 1.84 -15.91
N PHE A 64 8.86 1.69 -15.18
CA PHE A 64 8.75 0.83 -14.03
C PHE A 64 7.42 0.09 -14.04
N ILE A 65 7.45 -1.17 -13.59
CA ILE A 65 6.25 -1.97 -13.35
C ILE A 65 6.01 -2.02 -11.84
N PRO A 66 4.93 -1.42 -11.33
CA PRO A 66 4.60 -1.50 -9.92
C PRO A 66 4.09 -2.88 -9.55
N TYR A 67 4.45 -3.35 -8.36
CA TYR A 67 4.13 -4.67 -7.86
C TYR A 67 3.72 -4.63 -6.38
N LEU A 68 3.07 -5.71 -5.95
CA LEU A 68 2.82 -6.07 -4.57
C LEU A 68 3.36 -7.47 -4.32
N ASN A 69 4.08 -7.67 -3.22
CA ASN A 69 4.57 -8.98 -2.80
C ASN A 69 3.86 -9.38 -1.50
N CYS A 70 3.26 -10.57 -1.48
CA CYS A 70 2.44 -11.05 -0.37
C CYS A 70 2.98 -12.37 0.18
N ARG A 71 2.73 -12.64 1.47
CA ARG A 71 2.76 -14.00 2.01
C ARG A 71 1.52 -14.76 1.52
N GLU A 72 1.59 -16.09 1.51
CA GLU A 72 0.45 -16.96 1.16
C GLU A 72 -0.82 -16.58 1.94
N LYS A 73 -0.67 -16.33 3.24
CA LYS A 73 -1.72 -15.74 4.07
C LYS A 73 -1.46 -14.25 4.24
N ASN A 74 -2.35 -13.44 3.66
CA ASN A 74 -2.29 -11.98 3.74
C ASN A 74 -3.71 -11.40 3.85
N ILE A 75 -3.80 -10.19 4.39
CA ILE A 75 -5.07 -9.54 4.70
C ILE A 75 -5.93 -9.22 3.47
N PHE A 76 -5.30 -9.11 2.30
CA PHE A 76 -6.01 -8.84 1.05
C PHE A 76 -6.48 -10.12 0.33
N ASN A 77 -6.23 -11.30 0.91
CA ASN A 77 -6.57 -12.60 0.34
C ASN A 77 -6.06 -12.75 -1.11
N LEU A 78 -4.86 -12.23 -1.38
CA LEU A 78 -4.17 -12.37 -2.65
C LEU A 78 -3.31 -13.62 -2.66
N SER A 79 -2.95 -14.11 -3.85
CA SER A 79 -1.94 -15.17 -3.97
C SER A 79 -0.59 -14.73 -3.38
N GLY A 80 0.11 -15.67 -2.77
CA GLY A 80 1.48 -15.45 -2.29
C GLY A 80 2.45 -15.12 -3.43
N GLY A 81 3.51 -14.40 -3.09
CA GLY A 81 4.54 -13.97 -4.02
C GLY A 81 4.27 -12.60 -4.65
N MET A 82 5.08 -12.30 -5.67
CA MET A 82 5.09 -11.01 -6.35
C MET A 82 4.03 -10.98 -7.47
N THR A 83 3.15 -9.98 -7.41
CA THR A 83 2.12 -9.73 -8.41
C THR A 83 2.26 -8.31 -8.96
N ASP A 84 2.31 -8.19 -10.28
CA ASP A 84 2.29 -6.90 -10.96
C ASP A 84 0.92 -6.24 -10.77
N ILE A 85 0.90 -4.98 -10.32
CA ILE A 85 -0.32 -4.18 -10.17
C ILE A 85 -0.89 -3.81 -11.55
N THR A 86 -0.03 -3.74 -12.57
CA THR A 86 -0.39 -3.46 -13.96
C THR A 86 0.61 -4.13 -14.89
N LYS A 87 0.15 -4.55 -16.07
CA LYS A 87 1.00 -5.17 -17.10
C LYS A 87 1.77 -4.16 -17.95
N MET A 88 1.49 -2.86 -17.80
CA MET A 88 2.10 -1.80 -18.62
C MET A 88 3.22 -1.10 -17.83
N PRO A 89 4.35 -0.77 -18.48
CA PRO A 89 5.42 -0.02 -17.84
C PRO A 89 5.07 1.48 -17.77
N HIS A 90 5.25 2.10 -16.61
CA HIS A 90 4.89 3.48 -16.30
C HIS A 90 6.09 4.33 -15.90
N THR A 91 5.96 5.66 -15.88
CA THR A 91 6.98 6.50 -15.23
C THR A 91 7.04 6.19 -13.74
N LEU A 92 8.16 6.46 -13.08
CA LEU A 92 8.30 6.23 -11.63
C LEU A 92 7.23 6.97 -10.81
N LEU A 93 6.84 8.18 -11.23
CA LEU A 93 5.80 8.97 -10.58
C LEU A 93 4.43 8.30 -10.67
N GLU A 94 4.07 7.82 -11.86
CA GLU A 94 2.79 7.15 -12.09
C GLU A 94 2.77 5.77 -11.44
N ALA A 95 3.87 5.03 -11.45
CA ALA A 95 3.98 3.76 -10.75
C ALA A 95 3.72 3.92 -9.24
N ASN A 96 4.34 4.91 -8.58
CA ASN A 96 4.07 5.24 -7.18
C ASN A 96 2.61 5.63 -6.91
N ARG A 97 2.00 6.36 -7.85
CA ARG A 97 0.59 6.74 -7.79
C ARG A 97 -0.33 5.51 -7.88
N LEU A 98 -0.04 4.60 -8.80
CA LEU A 98 -0.79 3.36 -9.01
C LEU A 98 -0.70 2.44 -7.81
N ILE A 99 0.48 2.33 -7.18
CA ILE A 99 0.64 1.59 -5.92
C ILE A 99 -0.27 2.19 -4.84
N ALA A 100 -0.24 3.51 -4.64
CA ALA A 100 -1.05 4.15 -3.60
C ALA A 100 -2.55 3.90 -3.81
N LYS A 101 -3.04 4.08 -5.05
CA LYS A 101 -4.44 3.80 -5.39
C LYS A 101 -4.81 2.34 -5.17
N TYR A 102 -3.97 1.41 -5.62
CA TYR A 102 -4.19 -0.01 -5.43
C TYR A 102 -4.28 -0.37 -3.94
N LEU A 103 -3.38 0.16 -3.11
CA LEU A 103 -3.43 -0.04 -1.67
C LEU A 103 -4.69 0.57 -1.06
N ILE A 104 -5.08 1.79 -1.43
CA ILE A 104 -6.32 2.42 -0.95
C ILE A 104 -7.54 1.55 -1.28
N ASP A 105 -7.62 1.02 -2.50
CA ASP A 105 -8.71 0.15 -2.93
C ASP A 105 -8.75 -1.14 -2.10
N LYS A 106 -7.60 -1.78 -1.88
CA LYS A 106 -7.51 -2.99 -1.04
C LYS A 106 -7.80 -2.73 0.43
N LEU A 107 -7.36 -1.58 0.95
CA LEU A 107 -7.67 -1.15 2.30
C LEU A 107 -9.18 -1.00 2.47
N ASN A 108 -9.84 -0.26 1.58
CA ASN A 108 -11.30 -0.02 1.62
C ASN A 108 -12.13 -1.28 1.41
N ALA A 109 -11.64 -2.25 0.63
CA ALA A 109 -12.30 -3.54 0.45
C ALA A 109 -12.26 -4.42 1.71
N THR A 110 -11.42 -4.07 2.69
CA THR A 110 -11.21 -4.85 3.91
C THR A 110 -11.86 -4.15 5.09
N SER A 111 -12.71 -4.86 5.85
CA SER A 111 -13.35 -4.29 7.03
C SER A 111 -12.35 -3.98 8.13
N VAL A 112 -12.59 -2.92 8.91
CA VAL A 112 -11.73 -2.56 10.06
C VAL A 112 -11.58 -3.71 11.05
N ASN A 113 -12.66 -4.47 11.28
CA ASN A 113 -12.65 -5.65 12.15
C ASN A 113 -11.63 -6.71 11.70
N THR A 114 -11.37 -6.83 10.40
CA THR A 114 -10.36 -7.77 9.88
C THR A 114 -8.96 -7.36 10.30
N TYR A 115 -8.66 -6.06 10.34
CA TYR A 115 -7.38 -5.55 10.84
C TYR A 115 -7.27 -5.72 12.35
N GLU A 116 -8.33 -5.38 13.10
CA GLU A 116 -8.32 -5.44 14.56
C GLU A 116 -8.22 -6.87 15.10
N ASN A 117 -8.76 -7.85 14.37
CA ASN A 117 -8.75 -9.26 14.74
C ASN A 117 -7.76 -10.07 13.89
N TRP A 118 -6.81 -9.42 13.22
CA TRP A 118 -5.81 -10.13 12.42
C TRP A 118 -4.91 -10.98 13.32
N SER A 119 -5.19 -12.28 13.34
CA SER A 119 -4.35 -13.28 14.00
C SER A 119 -3.38 -13.86 12.97
N GLU A 120 -2.11 -13.47 13.09
CA GLU A 120 -1.01 -14.25 12.50
C GLU A 120 -1.15 -15.70 13.03
N TYR A 121 -1.49 -16.62 12.14
CA TYR A 121 -1.26 -18.05 12.30
C TYR A 121 -0.46 -18.46 11.08
#